data_AF-A0A8J4YEH1-F1
#
_entry.id   AF-A0A8J4YEH1-F1
#
_cell.length_a   1.000
_cell.length_b   1.000
_cell.length_c   1.000
_cell.angle_alpha   90.00
_cell.angle_beta   90.00
_cell.angle_gamma   90.00
#
_symmetry.space_group_name_H-M   'P 1'
#
loop_
_entity.id
_entity.type
_entity.pdbx_description
1 polymer ?
#
loop_
_entity_poly.entity_id
_entity_poly.type
_entity_poly.pdbx_seq_one_letter_code
_entity_poly.pdbx_strand_id
1 'polypeptide(L)'
;MENLFGKVKSPENPWFKHFKDVWTDLTTDNPTTLSIRQKWLNKKKKECKEILQEILRSEKPPRADYREMAELTLIVLGDTPPRGIHWSRPGAIHQARWMARNLYSMKMFMFAEQLEYDEETVVKLERLNLFLGLFYTPMWMSSTLAADAPANYLQFMKDMMKFKRTDPEIAQGSATKT
;
A
#
# COMPACT_ATOMS: atom_id res chain seq x y z
N MET A 1 -6.84 8.32 4.75
CA MET A 1 -6.38 7.69 6.01
C MET A 1 -7.22 8.09 7.21
N GLU A 2 -7.35 9.38 7.53
CA GLU A 2 -8.34 9.82 8.54
C GLU A 2 -9.78 9.45 8.16
N ASN A 3 -10.12 9.50 6.87
CA ASN A 3 -11.44 9.06 6.37
C ASN A 3 -11.63 7.53 6.45
N LEU A 4 -10.56 6.75 6.64
CA LEU A 4 -10.62 5.28 6.72
C LEU A 4 -10.80 4.80 8.16
N PHE A 5 -9.97 5.32 9.07
CA PHE A 5 -9.87 4.87 10.45
C PHE A 5 -10.48 5.85 11.47
N GLY A 6 -11.07 6.95 10.99
CA GLY A 6 -11.54 8.05 11.82
C GLY A 6 -10.41 8.85 12.47
N LYS A 7 -10.77 9.93 13.18
CA LYS A 7 -9.84 10.64 14.07
C LYS A 7 -9.62 9.82 15.33
N VAL A 8 -8.54 9.04 15.35
CA VAL A 8 -8.14 8.28 16.55
C VAL A 8 -7.34 9.20 17.47
N LYS A 9 -7.91 9.53 18.64
CA LYS A 9 -7.22 10.30 19.71
C LYS A 9 -6.29 9.43 20.59
N SER A 10 -6.38 8.10 20.44
CA SER A 10 -5.58 7.12 21.17
C SER A 10 -4.16 6.98 20.59
N PRO A 11 -3.12 6.77 21.42
CA PRO A 11 -1.75 6.52 20.95
C PRO A 11 -1.60 5.26 20.08
N GLU A 12 -2.58 4.36 20.12
CA GLU A 12 -2.67 3.14 19.30
C GLU A 12 -3.96 3.13 18.48
N ASN A 13 -3.90 2.66 17.23
CA ASN A 13 -5.08 2.52 16.37
C ASN A 13 -5.85 1.23 16.75
N PRO A 14 -7.12 1.31 17.18
CA PRO A 14 -7.92 0.13 17.53
C PRO A 14 -8.01 -0.92 16.43
N TRP A 15 -8.08 -0.48 15.16
CA TRP A 15 -8.11 -1.38 14.01
C TRP A 15 -6.81 -2.18 13.87
N PHE A 16 -5.67 -1.54 14.09
CA PHE A 16 -4.37 -2.18 14.01
C PHE A 16 -4.15 -3.11 15.21
N LYS A 17 -4.65 -2.73 16.38
CA LYS A 17 -4.63 -3.59 17.56
C LYS A 17 -5.45 -4.85 17.33
N HIS A 18 -6.70 -4.72 16.91
CA HIS A 18 -7.56 -5.87 16.60
C HIS A 18 -6.92 -6.79 15.56
N PHE A 19 -6.44 -6.22 14.44
CA PHE A 19 -5.75 -7.01 13.41
C PHE A 19 -4.51 -7.74 13.93
N LYS A 20 -3.72 -7.10 14.80
CA LYS A 20 -2.55 -7.71 15.42
C LYS A 20 -2.95 -8.85 16.35
N ASP A 21 -4.04 -8.69 17.10
CA ASP A 21 -4.52 -9.68 18.07
C ASP A 21 -5.01 -10.96 17.36
N VAL A 22 -5.67 -10.83 16.21
CA VAL A 22 -6.19 -11.98 15.43
C VAL A 22 -5.18 -12.55 14.42
N TRP A 23 -3.97 -11.97 14.31
CA TRP A 23 -3.00 -12.34 13.27
C TRP A 23 -2.61 -13.82 13.26
N THR A 24 -2.51 -14.45 14.44
CA THR A 24 -2.14 -15.87 14.55
C THR A 24 -3.20 -16.82 14.02
N ASP A 25 -4.44 -16.35 13.91
CA ASP A 25 -5.60 -17.15 13.55
C ASP A 25 -5.89 -17.06 12.05
N LEU A 26 -5.23 -16.13 11.34
CA LEU A 26 -5.40 -15.93 9.91
C LEU A 26 -4.65 -17.01 9.10
N THR A 27 -5.35 -17.59 8.13
CA THR A 27 -4.70 -18.37 7.07
C THR A 27 -4.08 -17.42 6.07
N THR A 28 -2.78 -17.56 5.82
CA THR A 28 -2.03 -16.64 4.97
C THR A 28 -1.95 -17.08 3.51
N ASP A 29 -2.73 -18.10 3.16
CA ASP A 29 -2.88 -18.64 1.82
C ASP A 29 -3.88 -17.81 1.02
N ASN A 30 -3.58 -17.56 -0.25
CA ASN A 30 -4.46 -16.87 -1.21
C ASN A 30 -4.97 -15.48 -0.74
N PRO A 31 -4.08 -14.50 -0.51
CA PRO A 31 -4.49 -13.14 -0.13
C PRO A 31 -5.36 -12.48 -1.21
N THR A 32 -6.33 -11.65 -0.79
CA THR A 32 -7.12 -10.80 -1.69
C THR A 32 -6.20 -9.84 -2.46
N THR A 33 -6.46 -9.70 -3.76
CA THR A 33 -5.69 -8.81 -4.66
C THR A 33 -6.59 -7.78 -5.34
N LEU A 34 -6.01 -6.67 -5.79
CA LEU A 34 -6.75 -5.59 -6.42
C LEU A 34 -7.28 -5.97 -7.81
N SER A 35 -8.60 -5.85 -7.96
CA SER A 35 -9.30 -6.00 -9.24
C SER A 35 -9.34 -4.68 -10.01
N ILE A 36 -8.31 -4.43 -10.81
CA ILE A 36 -8.19 -3.19 -11.60
C ILE A 36 -8.84 -3.37 -12.97
N ARG A 37 -9.96 -2.67 -13.22
CA ARG A 37 -10.69 -2.74 -14.51
C ARG A 37 -10.24 -1.69 -15.52
N GLN A 38 -9.81 -0.52 -15.06
CA GLN A 38 -9.49 0.61 -15.95
C GLN A 38 -8.17 0.36 -16.69
N LYS A 39 -8.20 0.47 -18.03
CA LYS A 39 -7.05 0.19 -18.90
C LYS A 39 -5.78 0.96 -18.52
N TRP A 40 -5.92 2.25 -18.19
CA TRP A 40 -4.76 3.08 -17.83
C TRP A 40 -4.16 2.70 -16.47
N LEU A 41 -4.99 2.30 -15.50
CA LEU A 41 -4.53 1.76 -14.21
C LEU A 41 -3.88 0.40 -14.38
N ASN A 42 -4.36 -0.44 -15.31
CA ASN A 42 -3.70 -1.71 -15.65
C ASN A 42 -2.33 -1.51 -16.29
N LYS A 43 -2.17 -0.49 -17.15
CA LYS A 43 -0.86 -0.11 -17.66
C LYS A 43 0.07 0.31 -16.51
N LYS A 44 -0.43 1.17 -15.62
CA LYS A 44 0.31 1.62 -14.43
C LYS A 44 0.70 0.44 -13.53
N LYS A 45 -0.23 -0.49 -13.28
CA LYS A 45 0.00 -1.73 -12.53
C LYS A 45 1.19 -2.51 -13.08
N LYS A 46 1.29 -2.66 -14.40
CA LYS A 46 2.42 -3.34 -15.04
C LYS A 46 3.74 -2.60 -14.80
N GLU A 47 3.76 -1.28 -15.03
CA GLU A 47 4.94 -0.43 -14.77
C GLU A 47 5.40 -0.52 -13.31
N CYS A 48 4.46 -0.46 -12.36
CA CYS A 48 4.75 -0.57 -10.93
C CYS A 48 5.33 -1.93 -10.56
N LYS A 49 4.79 -3.03 -11.11
CA LYS A 49 5.34 -4.37 -10.89
C LYS A 49 6.78 -4.47 -11.38
N GLU A 50 7.05 -4.00 -12.60
CA GLU A 50 8.39 -4.03 -13.19
C GLU A 50 9.41 -3.26 -12.32
N ILE A 51 9.08 -2.02 -11.94
CA ILE A 51 9.93 -1.18 -11.07
C ILE A 51 10.22 -1.87 -9.73
N LEU A 52 9.19 -2.39 -9.06
CA LEU A 52 9.37 -3.01 -7.75
C LEU A 52 10.14 -4.32 -7.82
N GLN A 53 9.92 -5.12 -8.86
CA GLN A 53 10.70 -6.34 -9.10
C GLN A 53 12.18 -6.03 -9.32
N GLU A 54 12.50 -4.99 -10.08
CA GLU A 54 13.88 -4.53 -10.29
C GLU A 54 14.54 -4.07 -8.99
N ILE A 55 13.85 -3.22 -8.22
CA ILE A 55 14.35 -2.71 -6.94
C ILE A 55 14.63 -3.87 -5.96
N LEU A 56 13.73 -4.85 -5.88
CA LEU A 56 13.86 -5.99 -4.97
C LEU A 56 14.97 -6.96 -5.38
N ARG A 57 15.32 -7.03 -6.67
CA ARG A 57 16.40 -7.86 -7.21
C ARG A 57 17.75 -7.13 -7.29
N SER A 58 17.78 -5.83 -7.00
CA SER A 58 19.01 -5.04 -7.01
C SER A 58 20.07 -5.61 -6.04
N GLU A 59 21.34 -5.33 -6.32
CA GLU A 59 22.46 -5.78 -5.47
C GLU A 59 22.37 -5.27 -4.03
N LYS A 60 21.73 -4.11 -3.83
CA LYS A 60 21.50 -3.47 -2.53
C LYS A 60 20.01 -3.34 -2.29
N PRO A 61 19.31 -4.45 -1.98
CA PRO A 61 17.88 -4.43 -1.81
C PRO A 61 17.49 -3.54 -0.61
N PRO A 62 16.27 -2.99 -0.61
CA PRO A 62 15.80 -2.11 0.45
C PRO A 62 15.94 -2.69 1.86
N ARG A 63 16.02 -1.80 2.86
CA ARG A 63 15.94 -2.14 4.30
C ARG A 63 14.65 -2.91 4.59
N ALA A 64 14.65 -3.71 5.66
CA ALA A 64 13.58 -4.67 5.97
C ALA A 64 12.15 -4.11 5.80
N ASP A 65 11.79 -3.03 6.49
CA ASP A 65 10.43 -2.46 6.43
C ASP A 65 10.05 -1.95 5.02
N TYR A 66 11.00 -1.37 4.29
CA TYR A 66 10.78 -0.90 2.91
C TYR A 66 10.66 -2.05 1.92
N ARG A 67 11.43 -3.12 2.16
CA ARG A 67 11.33 -4.36 1.39
C ARG A 67 9.95 -4.97 1.58
N GLU A 68 9.49 -5.09 2.82
CA GLU A 68 8.15 -5.61 3.11
C GLU A 68 7.06 -4.77 2.43
N MET A 69 7.15 -3.44 2.44
CA MET A 69 6.19 -2.59 1.72
C MET A 69 6.18 -2.88 0.21
N ALA A 70 7.35 -3.07 -0.40
CA ALA A 70 7.45 -3.39 -1.83
C ALA A 70 6.93 -4.81 -2.14
N GLU A 71 7.26 -5.80 -1.31
CA GLU A 71 6.78 -7.18 -1.44
C GLU A 71 5.24 -7.26 -1.28
N LEU A 72 4.67 -6.61 -0.26
CA LEU A 72 3.22 -6.51 -0.07
C LEU A 72 2.55 -5.78 -1.24
N THR A 73 3.18 -4.75 -1.79
CA THR A 73 2.64 -4.07 -2.98
C THR A 73 2.59 -4.99 -4.19
N LEU A 74 3.61 -5.82 -4.42
CA LEU A 74 3.56 -6.82 -5.48
C LEU A 74 2.41 -7.82 -5.26
N ILE A 75 2.26 -8.33 -4.04
CA ILE A 75 1.18 -9.26 -3.67
C ILE A 75 -0.20 -8.61 -3.88
N VAL A 76 -0.41 -7.37 -3.45
CA VAL A 76 -1.72 -6.68 -3.59
C VAL A 76 -2.06 -6.43 -5.06
N LEU A 77 -1.04 -6.26 -5.90
CA LEU A 77 -1.20 -6.16 -7.35
C LEU A 77 -1.31 -7.55 -8.01
N GLY A 78 -1.36 -8.64 -7.26
CA GLY A 78 -1.42 -10.02 -7.77
C GLY A 78 -0.16 -10.41 -8.53
N ASP A 79 1.00 -10.09 -7.98
CA ASP A 79 2.30 -10.58 -8.43
C ASP A 79 3.02 -11.33 -7.29
N THR A 80 4.02 -12.13 -7.65
CA THR A 80 4.83 -12.85 -6.67
C THR A 80 6.18 -12.14 -6.48
N PRO A 81 6.54 -11.74 -5.24
CA PRO A 81 7.84 -11.14 -4.98
C PRO A 81 9.01 -12.10 -5.30
N PRO A 82 10.24 -11.61 -5.54
CA PRO A 82 11.38 -12.45 -5.92
C PRO A 82 11.69 -13.58 -4.92
N ARG A 83 11.40 -13.35 -3.64
CA ARG A 83 11.61 -14.33 -2.57
C ARG A 83 10.43 -15.28 -2.37
N GLY A 84 9.35 -15.13 -3.13
CA GLY A 84 8.06 -15.76 -2.85
C GLY A 84 7.24 -14.99 -1.81
N ILE A 85 6.01 -15.44 -1.58
CA ILE A 85 5.06 -14.80 -0.66
C ILE A 85 5.47 -15.13 0.78
N HIS A 86 5.81 -14.10 1.55
CA HIS A 86 6.19 -14.19 2.95
C HIS A 86 5.45 -13.14 3.76
N TRP A 87 5.09 -13.48 4.99
CA TRP A 87 4.34 -12.59 5.87
C TRP A 87 5.09 -12.32 7.17
N SER A 88 5.51 -11.08 7.36
CA SER A 88 5.98 -10.62 8.66
C SER A 88 4.79 -10.46 9.61
N ARG A 89 4.98 -10.75 10.90
CA ARG A 89 3.98 -10.41 11.92
C ARG A 89 3.76 -8.90 11.99
N PRO A 90 2.53 -8.41 12.24
CA PRO A 90 2.27 -6.99 12.41
C PRO A 90 3.11 -6.37 13.53
N GLY A 91 3.86 -5.33 13.17
CA GLY A 91 4.81 -4.65 14.07
C GLY A 91 4.16 -3.63 15.02
N ALA A 92 4.96 -2.72 15.57
CA ALA A 92 4.49 -1.71 16.53
C ALA A 92 3.39 -0.78 15.95
N ILE A 93 2.37 -0.48 16.75
CA ILE A 93 1.12 0.21 16.35
C ILE A 93 1.20 1.75 16.56
N HIS A 94 2.37 2.29 16.91
CA HIS A 94 2.50 3.71 17.20
C HIS A 94 2.13 4.60 16.00
N GLN A 95 1.21 5.55 16.23
CA GLN A 95 0.64 6.45 15.23
C GLN A 95 1.67 7.28 14.44
N ALA A 96 2.86 7.49 14.99
CA ALA A 96 3.94 8.29 14.39
C ALA A 96 4.65 7.60 13.20
N ARG A 97 4.44 6.29 12.99
CA ARG A 97 5.05 5.57 11.88
C ARG A 97 4.11 5.47 10.68
N TRP A 98 4.25 6.42 9.75
CA TRP A 98 3.53 6.39 8.48
C TRP A 98 3.71 5.06 7.71
N MET A 99 4.88 4.43 7.78
CA MET A 99 5.11 3.12 7.15
C MET A 99 4.22 2.02 7.71
N ALA A 100 4.07 1.97 9.04
CA ALA A 100 3.23 0.96 9.70
C ALA A 100 1.79 1.05 9.18
N ARG A 101 1.27 2.27 9.07
CA ARG A 101 -0.04 2.56 8.48
C ARG A 101 -0.24 1.92 7.09
N ASN A 102 0.75 1.96 6.22
CA ASN A 102 0.67 1.35 4.88
C ASN A 102 0.71 -0.18 4.96
N LEU A 103 1.64 -0.74 5.74
CA LEU A 103 1.78 -2.18 5.93
C LEU A 103 0.49 -2.81 6.50
N TYR A 104 -0.08 -2.17 7.52
CA TYR A 104 -1.36 -2.60 8.10
C TYR A 104 -2.50 -2.49 7.09
N SER A 105 -2.62 -1.38 6.36
CA SER A 105 -3.66 -1.22 5.32
C SER A 105 -3.61 -2.31 4.26
N MET A 106 -2.41 -2.69 3.80
CA MET A 106 -2.24 -3.75 2.80
C MET A 106 -2.66 -5.10 3.33
N LYS A 107 -2.17 -5.49 4.52
CA LYS A 107 -2.52 -6.78 5.11
C LYS A 107 -4.00 -6.87 5.49
N MET A 108 -4.55 -5.81 6.08
CA MET A 108 -5.98 -5.75 6.40
C MET A 108 -6.86 -5.93 5.16
N PHE A 109 -6.46 -5.36 4.02
CA PHE A 109 -7.18 -5.57 2.76
C PHE A 109 -7.03 -7.00 2.24
N MET A 110 -5.82 -7.55 2.25
CA MET A 110 -5.52 -8.90 1.78
C MET A 110 -6.25 -10.00 2.57
N PHE A 111 -6.55 -9.74 3.84
CA PHE A 111 -7.24 -10.66 4.72
C PHE A 111 -8.64 -10.18 5.12
N ALA A 112 -9.21 -9.21 4.40
CA ALA A 112 -10.46 -8.57 4.77
C ALA A 112 -11.62 -9.57 4.89
N GLU A 113 -11.64 -10.61 4.06
CA GLU A 113 -12.65 -11.69 4.09
C GLU A 113 -12.60 -12.47 5.42
N GLN A 114 -11.41 -12.75 5.94
CA GLN A 114 -11.22 -13.45 7.23
C GLN A 114 -11.44 -12.55 8.44
N LEU A 115 -11.32 -11.23 8.25
CA LEU A 115 -11.52 -10.22 9.30
C LEU A 115 -12.98 -9.78 9.42
N GLU A 116 -13.88 -10.34 8.60
CA GLU A 116 -15.32 -10.06 8.60
C GLU A 116 -15.64 -8.57 8.52
N TYR A 117 -14.82 -7.81 7.78
CA TYR A 117 -15.07 -6.38 7.57
C TYR A 117 -16.31 -6.18 6.70
N ASP A 118 -17.08 -5.15 7.06
CA ASP A 118 -18.23 -4.73 6.26
C ASP A 118 -17.80 -4.22 4.88
N GLU A 119 -18.73 -4.26 3.92
CA GLU A 119 -18.47 -3.89 2.53
C GLU A 119 -17.95 -2.45 2.38
N GLU A 120 -18.41 -1.50 3.19
CA GLU A 120 -17.96 -0.12 3.16
C GLU A 120 -16.47 -0.01 3.57
N THR A 121 -16.07 -0.73 4.61
CA THR A 121 -14.69 -0.82 5.09
C THR A 121 -13.80 -1.48 4.04
N VAL A 122 -14.26 -2.56 3.39
CA VAL A 122 -13.51 -3.23 2.31
C VAL A 122 -13.31 -2.30 1.13
N VAL A 123 -14.34 -1.59 0.67
CA VAL A 123 -14.24 -0.63 -0.44
C VAL A 123 -13.26 0.50 -0.10
N LYS A 124 -13.29 1.01 1.13
CA LYS A 124 -12.34 2.00 1.60
C LYS A 124 -10.90 1.47 1.54
N LEU A 125 -10.66 0.27 2.10
CA LEU A 125 -9.36 -0.40 2.07
C LEU A 125 -8.89 -0.65 0.63
N GLU A 126 -9.77 -1.06 -0.27
CA GLU A 126 -9.47 -1.27 -1.69
C GLU A 126 -8.99 0.03 -2.34
N ARG A 127 -9.75 1.12 -2.19
CA ARG A 127 -9.39 2.44 -2.75
C ARG A 127 -8.04 2.92 -2.23
N LEU A 128 -7.79 2.75 -0.93
CA LEU A 128 -6.51 3.10 -0.32
C LEU A 128 -5.36 2.24 -0.86
N ASN A 129 -5.55 0.93 -0.95
CA ASN A 129 -4.52 0.02 -1.45
C ASN A 129 -4.26 0.20 -2.95
N LEU A 130 -5.27 0.57 -3.74
CA LEU A 130 -5.10 1.00 -5.12
C LEU A 130 -4.14 2.18 -5.22
N PHE A 131 -4.34 3.20 -4.38
CA PHE A 131 -3.45 4.35 -4.33
C PHE A 131 -2.04 4.00 -3.85
N LEU A 132 -1.95 3.25 -2.74
CA LEU A 132 -0.68 2.86 -2.15
C LEU A 132 0.16 2.01 -3.12
N GLY A 133 -0.48 1.08 -3.82
CA GLY A 133 0.19 0.16 -4.72
C GLY A 133 0.60 0.78 -6.06
N LEU A 134 -0.25 1.63 -6.65
CA LEU A 134 0.01 2.18 -7.99
C LEU A 134 0.81 3.48 -8.00
N PHE A 135 0.81 4.23 -6.91
CA PHE A 135 1.39 5.57 -6.91
C PHE A 135 2.37 5.77 -5.76
N TYR A 136 1.92 5.58 -4.52
CA TYR A 136 2.74 5.93 -3.36
C TYR A 136 3.99 5.05 -3.23
N THR A 137 3.82 3.73 -3.20
CA THR A 137 4.94 2.81 -2.97
C THR A 137 5.98 2.89 -4.09
N PRO A 138 5.62 2.83 -5.39
CA PRO A 138 6.59 2.99 -6.47
C PRO A 138 7.34 4.32 -6.37
N MET A 139 6.64 5.43 -6.12
CA MET A 139 7.27 6.75 -5.97
C MET A 139 8.25 6.77 -4.79
N TRP A 140 7.85 6.24 -3.63
CA TRP A 140 8.69 6.21 -2.44
C TRP A 140 9.96 5.38 -2.66
N MET A 141 9.81 4.21 -3.29
CA MET A 141 10.93 3.31 -3.56
C MET A 141 11.87 3.85 -4.63
N SER A 142 11.37 4.58 -5.62
CA SER A 142 12.20 5.23 -6.65
C SER A 142 12.87 6.52 -6.17
N SER A 143 12.34 7.18 -5.12
CA SER A 143 12.86 8.46 -4.62
C SER A 143 14.07 8.33 -3.69
N THR A 144 14.54 7.11 -3.40
CA THR A 144 15.79 6.91 -2.66
C THR A 144 17.05 7.29 -3.46
N LEU A 145 16.90 7.55 -4.76
CA LEU A 145 17.91 8.16 -5.62
C LEU A 145 17.69 9.67 -5.64
N ALA A 146 18.50 10.42 -4.87
CA ALA A 146 18.31 11.86 -4.66
C ALA A 146 18.27 12.69 -5.96
N ALA A 147 18.97 12.23 -7.01
CA ALA A 147 18.99 12.91 -8.32
C ALA A 147 17.65 12.82 -9.07
N ASP A 148 16.87 11.76 -8.86
CA ASP A 148 15.63 11.49 -9.59
C ASP A 148 14.38 11.98 -8.84
N ALA A 149 14.53 12.36 -7.58
CA ALA A 149 13.43 12.83 -6.73
C ALA A 149 12.59 13.95 -7.39
N PRO A 150 13.17 14.98 -8.06
CA PRO A 150 12.37 16.03 -8.72
C PRO A 150 11.53 15.49 -9.89
N ALA A 151 12.10 14.61 -10.71
CA ALA A 151 11.43 14.03 -11.87
C ALA A 151 10.31 13.07 -11.43
N ASN A 152 10.60 12.21 -10.44
CA ASN A 152 9.62 11.29 -9.84
C ASN A 152 8.45 12.05 -9.20
N TYR A 153 8.73 13.16 -8.52
CA TYR A 153 7.70 14.00 -7.94
C TYR A 153 6.81 14.66 -8.99
N LEU A 154 7.40 15.20 -10.06
CA LEU A 154 6.63 15.80 -11.17
C LEU A 154 5.75 14.75 -11.87
N GLN A 155 6.26 13.54 -12.10
CA GLN A 155 5.49 12.45 -12.69
C GLN A 155 4.35 12.02 -11.77
N PHE A 156 4.60 11.90 -10.46
CA PHE A 156 3.58 11.63 -9.46
C PHE A 156 2.46 12.68 -9.47
N MET A 157 2.80 13.98 -9.54
CA MET A 157 1.78 15.04 -9.63
C MET A 157 0.93 14.92 -10.90
N LYS A 158 1.53 14.64 -12.06
CA LYS A 158 0.78 14.41 -13.31
C LYS A 158 -0.17 13.23 -13.19
N ASP A 159 0.31 12.14 -12.60
CA ASP A 159 -0.49 10.94 -12.35
C ASP A 159 -1.65 11.22 -11.39
N MET A 160 -1.42 12.01 -10.33
CA MET A 160 -2.46 12.44 -9.39
C MET A 160 -3.53 13.32 -10.06
N MET A 161 -3.15 14.22 -10.97
CA MET A 161 -4.13 15.01 -11.72
C MET A 161 -5.03 14.13 -12.58
N LYS A 162 -4.49 13.05 -13.15
CA LYS A 162 -5.28 12.07 -13.91
C LYS A 162 -6.13 11.21 -12.98
N PHE A 163 -5.57 10.73 -11.87
CA PHE A 163 -6.25 9.91 -10.88
C PHE A 163 -7.40 10.64 -10.20
N LYS A 164 -7.33 11.97 -10.05
CA LYS A 164 -8.43 12.80 -9.54
C LYS A 164 -9.75 12.63 -10.32
N ARG A 165 -9.68 12.28 -11.60
CA ARG A 165 -10.87 11.98 -12.43
C ARG A 165 -11.51 10.63 -12.09
N THR A 166 -10.75 9.75 -11.46
CA THR A 166 -11.17 8.40 -11.05
C THR A 166 -11.58 8.37 -9.58
N ASP A 167 -10.80 9.00 -8.70
CA ASP A 167 -11.06 9.08 -7.27
C ASP A 167 -10.59 10.45 -6.74
N PRO A 168 -11.48 11.45 -6.71
CA PRO A 168 -11.11 12.80 -6.32
C PRO A 168 -10.75 12.92 -4.83
N GLU A 169 -11.36 12.11 -3.97
CA GLU A 169 -11.20 12.17 -2.52
C GLU A 169 -9.78 11.73 -2.10
N ILE A 170 -9.30 10.60 -2.64
CA ILE A 170 -7.95 10.12 -2.36
C ILE A 170 -6.90 11.01 -3.02
N ALA A 171 -7.15 11.49 -4.24
CA ALA A 171 -6.25 12.40 -4.93
C ALA A 171 -6.09 13.74 -4.17
N GLN A 172 -7.18 14.33 -3.67
CA GLN A 172 -7.12 15.57 -2.88
C GLN A 172 -6.37 15.38 -1.56
N GLY A 173 -6.68 14.32 -0.80
CA GLY A 173 -6.01 14.05 0.47
C GLY A 173 -4.48 13.86 0.35
N SER A 174 -4.00 13.49 -0.85
CA SER A 174 -2.58 13.28 -1.15
C SER A 174 -1.87 14.56 -1.63
N ALA A 175 -2.59 15.51 -2.22
CA ALA A 175 -2.02 16.75 -2.78
C ALA A 175 -1.91 17.90 -1.77
N THR A 176 -2.59 17.83 -0.62
CA THR A 176 -2.66 18.93 0.37
C THR A 176 -1.63 18.82 1.50
N LYS A 177 -0.71 17.84 1.46
CA LYS A 177 0.30 17.60 2.52
C LYS A 177 1.75 17.69 2.01
N THR A 178 2.02 18.64 1.14
CA THR A 178 3.36 19.25 0.97
C THR A 178 3.32 20.66 1.50
#